data_AF-A0A5E4N7B3-F1
#
_entry.id   AF-A0A5E4N7B3-F1
#
_cell.length_a   1.000
_cell.length_b   1.000
_cell.length_c   1.000
_cell.angle_alpha   90.00
_cell.angle_beta   90.00
_cell.angle_gamma   90.00
#
_symmetry.space_group_name_H-M   'P 1'
#
loop_
_entity.id
_entity.type
_entity.pdbx_description
1 polymer ?
#
loop_
_entity_poly.entity_id
_entity_poly.type
_entity_poly.pdbx_seq_one_letter_code
_entity_poly.pdbx_strand_id
1 'polypeptide(L)'
;MECNMPPEVITQILQFVSFEDRKRARSVNSVWYYASIHPMFIKNELFIVQDPKQNGYNDKEQMEFLNLYHQILKESKRKMLNLKLRGFSTLYKCSFIFEGIGEKVREIYLENILVMTNALIDIITSCSNIKKLEFSNINRWSLAVENPKPILSLKVLVYKLATLPNNVFNLLASIASNIDTLDLDYNVLENEVYTPYCNVNQTNVMQFIKNIKNLTNLRINDNWWILNRLPKNLQLKALNINYQRFYMNTIELSQFEAVIRNHKSLQQLEILGIPCCLILGIRNLQFLQELNLTYAKYHVHVCCNKQLCFQNFQNSFNNMKYLKILSVTAEVPMHKPKYFNSIPPIPQHIMKSIQSLDCYFSPEMSIATFDNNLTSLRIRNGNILSVEDFIILFKELTKLTSLWIDRCYKLNDDVISDCSISNLKGLTTLKLDGGRQTYRCLHNIKFSNLITLYIHIAPVGLSILGHLPAIEKSFKTLASSNPVLSHLTVFCVNSNQISLKIRVYYDLLYHTNNVCEVDLVAYLTKHWTFSNHS
;
A
#
# COMPACT_ATOMS: atom_id res chain seq x y z
N MET A 1 -37.35 2.96 15.54
CA MET A 1 -36.88 1.56 15.63
C MET A 1 -35.95 1.46 16.83
N GLU A 2 -36.37 0.76 17.87
CA GLU A 2 -35.48 0.40 18.98
C GLU A 2 -34.45 -0.63 18.47
N CYS A 3 -33.18 -0.38 18.74
CA CYS A 3 -32.13 -1.30 18.35
C CYS A 3 -31.95 -2.35 19.45
N ASN A 4 -32.33 -3.60 19.17
CA ASN A 4 -32.24 -4.72 20.12
C ASN A 4 -30.81 -5.29 20.29
N MET A 5 -29.77 -4.63 19.74
CA MET A 5 -28.39 -5.12 19.84
C MET A 5 -27.59 -4.27 20.83
N PRO A 6 -26.82 -4.91 21.75
CA PRO A 6 -25.92 -4.20 22.64
C PRO A 6 -24.91 -3.33 21.87
N PRO A 7 -24.52 -2.16 22.40
CA PRO A 7 -23.49 -1.31 21.80
C PRO A 7 -22.20 -2.06 21.49
N GLU A 8 -21.84 -3.05 22.31
CA GLU A 8 -20.64 -3.90 22.14
C GLU A 8 -20.74 -4.74 20.87
N VAL A 9 -21.91 -5.31 20.58
CA VAL A 9 -22.14 -6.13 19.37
C VAL A 9 -22.10 -5.24 18.13
N ILE A 10 -22.75 -4.07 18.17
CA ILE A 10 -22.71 -3.10 17.07
C ILE A 10 -21.28 -2.60 16.85
N THR A 11 -20.52 -2.39 17.92
CA THR A 11 -19.11 -2.04 17.82
C THR A 11 -18.29 -3.17 17.20
N GLN A 12 -18.53 -4.44 17.54
CA GLN A 12 -17.88 -5.56 16.87
C GLN A 12 -18.28 -5.66 15.39
N ILE A 13 -19.48 -5.25 15.01
CA ILE A 13 -19.88 -5.18 13.59
C ILE A 13 -19.12 -4.05 12.88
N LEU A 14 -19.09 -2.85 13.48
CA LEU A 14 -18.50 -1.65 12.89
C LEU A 14 -16.97 -1.73 12.72
N GLN A 15 -16.28 -2.71 13.33
CA GLN A 15 -14.86 -2.95 13.09
C GLN A 15 -14.56 -3.41 11.66
N PHE A 16 -15.53 -4.05 11.02
CA PHE A 16 -15.42 -4.54 9.64
C PHE A 16 -15.97 -3.54 8.62
N VAL A 17 -16.44 -2.38 9.09
CA VAL A 17 -17.09 -1.35 8.29
C VAL A 17 -16.08 -0.23 7.99
N SER A 18 -16.16 0.35 6.79
CA SER A 18 -15.26 1.45 6.38
C SER A 18 -15.44 2.69 7.26
N PHE A 19 -14.47 3.61 7.27
CA PHE A 19 -14.61 4.85 8.03
C PHE A 19 -15.82 5.68 7.60
N GLU A 20 -16.07 5.77 6.29
CA GLU A 20 -17.22 6.51 5.75
C GLU A 20 -18.55 5.83 6.09
N ASP A 21 -18.62 4.51 6.03
CA ASP A 21 -19.82 3.78 6.43
C ASP A 21 -20.03 3.81 7.95
N ARG A 22 -18.96 3.89 8.76
CA ARG A 22 -19.07 4.18 10.20
C ARG A 22 -19.59 5.59 10.47
N LYS A 23 -19.29 6.58 9.63
CA LYS A 23 -19.94 7.90 9.75
C LYS A 23 -21.43 7.80 9.45
N ARG A 24 -21.83 7.02 8.45
CA ARG A 24 -23.26 6.79 8.12
C ARG A 24 -23.97 6.02 9.23
N ALA A 25 -23.31 5.06 9.88
CA ALA A 25 -23.84 4.38 11.06
C ALA A 25 -24.26 5.34 12.19
N ARG A 26 -23.63 6.52 12.30
CA ARG A 26 -23.97 7.53 13.32
C ARG A 26 -25.40 8.06 13.21
N SER A 27 -25.96 8.07 12.00
CA SER A 27 -27.31 8.62 11.77
C SER A 27 -28.42 7.58 11.95
N VAL A 28 -28.09 6.32 12.24
CA VAL A 28 -29.10 5.26 12.42
C VAL A 28 -29.89 5.46 13.72
N ASN A 29 -29.21 5.57 14.86
CA ASN A 29 -29.77 5.94 16.16
C ASN A 29 -28.64 6.20 17.18
N SER A 30 -28.99 6.53 18.43
CA SER A 30 -28.03 6.80 19.51
C SER A 30 -27.11 5.63 19.83
N VAL A 31 -27.60 4.38 19.79
CA VAL A 31 -26.79 3.18 20.07
C VAL A 31 -25.70 3.00 19.00
N TRP A 32 -26.07 3.14 17.72
CA TRP A 32 -25.11 3.09 16.61
C TRP A 32 -24.17 4.30 16.59
N TYR A 33 -24.64 5.47 17.00
CA TYR A 33 -23.79 6.64 17.23
C TYR A 33 -22.68 6.31 18.23
N TYR A 34 -23.03 5.85 19.43
CA TYR A 34 -22.04 5.54 20.46
C TYR A 34 -21.11 4.39 20.07
N ALA A 35 -21.63 3.35 19.41
CA ALA A 35 -20.82 2.26 18.88
C ALA A 35 -19.83 2.76 17.81
N SER A 36 -20.26 3.62 16.88
CA SER A 36 -19.41 4.12 15.79
C SER A 36 -18.29 5.08 16.21
N ILE A 37 -18.38 5.66 17.40
CA ILE A 37 -17.34 6.50 18.00
C ILE A 37 -16.55 5.73 19.07
N HIS A 38 -16.74 4.41 19.15
CA HIS A 38 -16.07 3.57 20.13
C HIS A 38 -14.54 3.72 20.03
N PRO A 39 -13.82 3.75 21.17
CA PRO A 39 -12.37 3.96 21.20
C PRO A 39 -11.54 3.02 20.33
N MET A 40 -12.07 1.84 19.97
CA MET A 40 -11.37 0.90 19.09
C MET A 40 -11.19 1.42 17.66
N PHE A 41 -12.11 2.25 17.14
CA PHE A 41 -12.01 2.82 15.79
C PHE A 41 -11.10 4.02 15.69
N ILE A 42 -10.73 4.60 16.84
CA ILE A 42 -9.84 5.75 16.92
C ILE A 42 -8.46 5.44 16.33
N LYS A 43 -8.02 4.17 16.35
CA LYS A 43 -6.75 3.75 15.74
C LYS A 43 -6.71 3.99 14.21
N ASN A 44 -7.85 4.18 13.56
CA ASN A 44 -7.93 4.21 12.09
C ASN A 44 -8.27 5.61 11.53
N GLU A 45 -8.50 6.63 12.37
CA GLU A 45 -8.83 7.99 11.91
C GLU A 45 -7.58 8.87 11.99
N LEU A 46 -7.12 9.40 10.84
CA LEU A 46 -5.99 10.32 10.74
C LEU A 46 -6.50 11.74 10.47
N PHE A 47 -6.20 12.68 11.39
CA PHE A 47 -6.54 14.09 11.25
C PHE A 47 -5.41 14.81 10.54
N ILE A 48 -5.68 15.29 9.32
CA ILE A 48 -4.70 15.98 8.50
C ILE A 48 -4.89 17.49 8.65
N VAL A 49 -3.84 18.18 9.07
CA VAL A 49 -3.70 19.63 9.05
C VAL A 49 -2.74 19.98 7.92
N GLN A 50 -3.29 20.49 6.83
CA GLN A 50 -2.51 21.04 5.73
C GLN A 50 -2.30 22.53 5.98
N ASP A 51 -1.10 23.05 5.69
CA ASP A 51 -0.84 24.49 5.76
C ASP A 51 -1.84 25.27 4.86
N PRO A 52 -2.72 26.11 5.45
CA PRO A 52 -3.71 26.90 4.70
C PRO A 52 -3.08 27.82 3.65
N LYS A 53 -1.83 28.26 3.84
CA LYS A 53 -1.14 29.10 2.84
C LYS A 53 -1.00 28.42 1.48
N GLN A 54 -0.99 27.09 1.44
CA GLN A 54 -0.98 26.35 0.17
C GLN A 54 -2.28 26.49 -0.62
N ASN A 55 -3.36 26.93 0.04
CA ASN A 55 -4.64 27.22 -0.58
C ASN A 55 -4.86 28.73 -0.80
N GLY A 56 -3.79 29.54 -0.73
CA GLY A 56 -3.85 30.99 -0.98
C GLY A 56 -4.25 31.85 0.22
N TYR A 57 -4.34 31.28 1.43
CA TYR A 57 -4.69 32.02 2.63
C TYR A 57 -3.55 32.98 3.02
N ASN A 58 -3.89 34.18 3.46
CA ASN A 58 -2.93 35.10 4.07
C ASN A 58 -2.58 34.68 5.52
N ASP A 59 -1.62 35.34 6.17
CA ASP A 59 -1.18 34.99 7.53
C ASP A 59 -2.30 35.06 8.58
N LYS A 60 -3.22 36.02 8.47
CA LYS A 60 -4.33 36.18 9.40
C LYS A 60 -5.35 35.05 9.24
N GLU A 61 -5.77 34.79 8.01
CA GLU A 61 -6.71 33.71 7.68
C GLU A 61 -6.13 32.33 8.03
N GLN A 62 -4.83 32.15 7.83
CA GLN A 62 -4.12 30.95 8.27
C GLN A 62 -4.28 30.75 9.78
N MET A 63 -3.99 31.78 10.59
CA MET A 63 -4.10 31.67 12.04
C MET A 63 -5.53 31.46 12.52
N GLU A 64 -6.51 32.14 11.93
CA GLU A 64 -7.93 31.93 12.22
C GLU A 64 -8.36 30.49 11.96
N PHE A 65 -7.95 29.92 10.81
CA PHE A 65 -8.22 28.52 10.48
C PHE A 65 -7.57 27.56 11.48
N LEU A 66 -6.29 27.77 11.81
CA LEU A 66 -5.57 26.89 12.73
C LEU A 66 -6.12 26.97 14.16
N ASN A 67 -6.57 28.15 14.60
CA ASN A 67 -7.25 28.34 15.89
C ASN A 67 -8.58 27.60 15.95
N LEU A 68 -9.41 27.70 14.91
CA LEU A 68 -10.65 26.94 14.80
C LEU A 68 -10.36 25.42 14.85
N TYR A 69 -9.36 24.97 14.09
CA TYR A 69 -8.97 23.56 14.06
C TYR A 69 -8.52 23.06 15.44
N HIS A 70 -7.69 23.85 16.13
CA HIS A 70 -7.26 23.56 17.49
C HIS A 70 -8.44 23.44 18.46
N GLN A 71 -9.40 24.38 18.40
CA GLN A 71 -10.62 24.33 19.21
C GLN A 71 -11.42 23.05 18.95
N ILE A 72 -11.60 22.67 17.68
CA ILE A 72 -12.28 21.42 17.29
C ILE A 72 -11.59 20.19 17.89
N LEU A 73 -10.25 20.14 17.87
CA LEU A 73 -9.50 19.04 18.47
C LEU A 73 -9.64 19.01 19.99
N LYS A 74 -9.62 20.18 20.64
CA LYS A 74 -9.74 20.32 22.09
C LYS A 74 -11.10 19.85 22.60
N GLU A 75 -12.17 20.31 21.95
CA GLU A 75 -13.57 19.97 22.25
C GLU A 75 -13.97 18.56 21.80
N SER A 76 -13.13 17.90 20.99
CA SER A 76 -13.36 16.54 20.54
C SER A 76 -13.56 15.59 21.73
N LYS A 77 -14.71 14.90 21.75
CA LYS A 77 -15.02 13.80 22.69
C LYS A 77 -14.15 12.55 22.49
N ARG A 78 -13.27 12.54 21.48
CA ARG A 78 -12.38 11.43 21.20
C ARG A 78 -11.34 11.28 22.30
N LYS A 79 -11.10 10.04 22.72
CA LYS A 79 -10.10 9.69 23.76
C LYS A 79 -8.67 9.76 23.24
N MET A 80 -8.46 9.46 21.96
CA MET A 80 -7.13 9.47 21.33
C MET A 80 -7.21 10.15 19.94
N LEU A 81 -6.08 10.66 19.46
CA LEU A 81 -5.94 11.40 18.20
C LEU A 81 -4.67 10.95 17.48
N ASN A 82 -4.78 10.73 16.17
CA ASN A 82 -3.65 10.57 15.26
C ASN A 82 -3.58 11.82 14.39
N LEU A 83 -2.50 12.58 14.47
CA LEU A 83 -2.37 13.89 13.84
C LEU A 83 -1.30 13.87 12.75
N LYS A 84 -1.62 14.48 11.61
CA LYS A 84 -0.70 14.68 10.51
C LYS A 84 -0.60 16.15 10.16
N LEU A 85 0.57 16.74 10.35
CA LEU A 85 0.87 18.11 9.94
C LEU A 85 1.61 18.06 8.61
N ARG A 86 1.13 18.81 7.62
CA ARG A 86 1.65 18.74 6.26
C ARG A 86 1.87 20.11 5.63
N GLY A 87 3.06 20.30 5.05
CA GLY A 87 3.34 21.39 4.12
C GLY A 87 3.69 22.75 4.75
N PHE A 88 3.98 22.79 6.04
CA PHE A 88 4.32 24.02 6.75
C PHE A 88 5.76 24.49 6.47
N SER A 89 5.96 25.81 6.37
CA SER A 89 7.31 26.39 6.24
C SER A 89 8.20 26.12 7.46
N THR A 90 7.61 26.10 8.65
CA THR A 90 8.29 25.98 9.93
C THR A 90 7.34 25.35 10.94
N LEU A 91 7.82 24.39 11.74
CA LEU A 91 6.97 23.66 12.69
C LEU A 91 6.32 24.57 13.75
N TYR A 92 7.01 25.61 14.22
CA TYR A 92 6.46 26.52 15.26
C TYR A 92 5.11 27.15 14.88
N LYS A 93 4.82 27.30 13.58
CA LYS A 93 3.56 27.93 13.12
C LYS A 93 2.32 27.11 13.45
N CYS A 94 2.48 25.82 13.71
CA CYS A 94 1.38 24.91 14.01
C CYS A 94 1.60 24.12 15.30
N SER A 95 2.64 24.43 16.09
CA SER A 95 2.93 23.71 17.33
C SER A 95 1.89 23.94 18.42
N PHE A 96 1.28 25.13 18.45
CA PHE A 96 0.22 25.46 19.42
C PHE A 96 -1.01 24.53 19.31
N ILE A 97 -1.18 23.85 18.17
CA ILE A 97 -2.26 22.88 17.96
C ILE A 97 -2.24 21.80 19.05
N PHE A 98 -1.07 21.46 19.60
CA PHE A 98 -0.89 20.43 20.62
C PHE A 98 -1.24 20.89 22.05
N GLU A 99 -1.40 22.20 22.28
CA GLU A 99 -1.66 22.75 23.62
C GLU A 99 -2.97 22.21 24.21
N GLY A 100 -2.92 21.63 25.41
CA GLY A 100 -4.11 21.08 26.06
C GLY A 100 -4.74 19.85 25.36
N ILE A 101 -4.12 19.29 24.32
CA ILE A 101 -4.55 18.03 23.70
C ILE A 101 -3.49 16.93 23.73
N GLY A 102 -2.27 17.20 24.19
CA GLY A 102 -1.13 16.28 24.16
C GLY A 102 -1.42 14.88 24.73
N GLU A 103 -2.15 14.79 25.85
CA GLU A 103 -2.54 13.50 26.44
C GLU A 103 -3.44 12.65 25.53
N LYS A 104 -4.19 13.27 24.61
CA LYS A 104 -5.01 12.57 23.61
C LYS A 104 -4.16 12.12 22.41
N VAL A 105 -2.97 12.66 22.19
CA VAL A 105 -2.20 12.39 20.97
C VAL A 105 -1.45 11.06 21.08
N ARG A 106 -1.67 10.19 20.09
CA ARG A 106 -1.08 8.84 20.02
C ARG A 106 -0.10 8.71 18.87
N GLU A 107 -0.37 9.32 17.72
CA GLU A 107 0.49 9.21 16.54
C GLU A 107 0.67 10.59 15.93
N ILE A 108 1.91 10.94 15.61
CA ILE A 108 2.25 12.21 14.96
C ILE A 108 2.99 11.93 13.67
N TYR A 109 2.50 12.53 12.60
CA TYR A 109 3.07 12.50 11.27
C TYR A 109 3.44 13.92 10.86
N LEU A 110 4.70 14.14 10.52
CA LEU A 110 5.22 15.43 10.07
C LEU A 110 5.70 15.27 8.64
N GLU A 111 4.99 15.86 7.68
CA GLU A 111 5.26 15.68 6.24
C GLU A 111 5.52 17.02 5.53
N ASN A 112 6.55 17.08 4.69
CA ASN A 112 6.87 18.25 3.87
C ASN A 112 7.03 19.53 4.72
N ILE A 113 7.68 19.43 5.88
CA ILE A 113 7.98 20.59 6.73
C ILE A 113 9.36 21.11 6.34
N LEU A 114 9.42 22.38 5.93
CA LEU A 114 10.67 22.96 5.41
C LEU A 114 11.73 23.14 6.52
N VAL A 115 11.34 23.58 7.73
CA VAL A 115 12.24 23.70 8.87
C VAL A 115 11.62 23.12 10.14
N MET A 116 12.28 22.10 10.70
CA MET A 116 11.97 21.55 12.01
C MET A 116 12.63 22.39 13.11
N THR A 117 11.86 22.84 14.10
CA THR A 117 12.31 23.74 15.18
C THR A 117 12.18 23.08 16.57
N ASN A 118 12.71 23.71 17.63
CA ASN A 118 12.59 23.21 19.02
C ASN A 118 11.18 22.91 19.49
N ALA A 119 10.17 23.53 18.87
CA ALA A 119 8.76 23.17 19.06
C ALA A 119 8.49 21.65 18.95
N LEU A 120 9.33 20.88 18.23
CA LEU A 120 9.25 19.42 18.22
C LEU A 120 9.39 18.83 19.62
N ILE A 121 10.34 19.32 20.41
CA ILE A 121 10.61 18.85 21.77
C ILE A 121 9.42 19.15 22.68
N ASP A 122 8.84 20.35 22.58
CA ASP A 122 7.64 20.73 23.33
C ASP A 122 6.44 19.84 22.98
N ILE A 123 6.26 19.54 21.68
CA ILE A 123 5.20 18.66 21.21
C ILE A 123 5.38 17.24 21.76
N ILE A 124 6.55 16.63 21.60
CA ILE A 124 6.74 15.23 22.03
C ILE A 124 6.71 15.08 23.55
N THR A 125 7.16 16.09 24.30
CA THR A 125 7.13 16.06 25.76
C THR A 125 5.73 16.26 26.33
N SER A 126 4.89 17.06 25.68
CA SER A 126 3.47 17.22 26.04
C SER A 126 2.60 16.01 25.67
N CYS A 127 3.05 15.14 24.77
CA CYS A 127 2.30 13.98 24.29
C CYS A 127 2.64 12.68 25.06
N SER A 128 2.12 12.54 26.27
CA SER A 128 2.42 11.40 27.17
C SER A 128 2.02 10.00 26.65
N ASN A 129 1.06 9.93 25.72
CA ASN A 129 0.54 8.67 25.16
C ASN A 129 1.07 8.35 23.76
N ILE A 130 2.07 9.09 23.28
CA ILE A 130 2.58 8.93 21.93
C ILE A 130 3.20 7.55 21.72
N LYS A 131 2.80 6.88 20.64
CA LYS A 131 3.25 5.55 20.22
C LYS A 131 3.98 5.58 18.89
N LYS A 132 3.74 6.58 18.05
CA LYS A 132 4.36 6.70 16.74
C LYS A 132 4.80 8.13 16.44
N LEU A 133 6.03 8.24 15.94
CA LEU A 133 6.59 9.44 15.33
C LEU A 133 7.02 9.11 13.89
N GLU A 134 6.51 9.86 12.93
CA GLU A 134 6.89 9.75 11.53
C GLU A 134 7.31 11.09 10.96
N PHE A 135 8.53 11.14 10.44
CA PHE A 135 9.12 12.29 9.75
C PHE A 135 9.23 11.97 8.27
N SER A 136 8.58 12.75 7.42
CA SER A 136 8.58 12.53 5.98
C SER A 136 8.94 13.80 5.21
N ASN A 137 9.97 13.73 4.37
CA ASN A 137 10.44 14.84 3.54
C ASN A 137 10.66 16.13 4.34
N ILE A 138 11.55 16.04 5.34
CA ILE A 138 11.96 17.18 6.18
C ILE A 138 13.23 17.77 5.60
N ASN A 139 13.20 19.06 5.26
CA ASN A 139 14.31 19.68 4.52
C ASN A 139 15.44 20.18 5.42
N ARG A 140 15.13 20.75 6.59
CA ARG A 140 16.11 21.36 7.50
C ARG A 140 15.75 21.12 8.95
N TRP A 141 16.76 20.98 9.80
CA TRP A 141 16.62 20.83 11.25
C TRP A 141 17.34 21.96 11.97
N SER A 142 16.61 22.64 12.85
CA SER A 142 17.08 23.70 13.72
C SER A 142 16.64 23.36 15.14
N LEU A 143 17.33 22.38 15.72
CA LEU A 143 17.09 21.92 17.09
C LEU A 143 18.29 22.31 17.97
N ALA A 144 18.01 22.92 19.11
CA ALA A 144 18.97 23.10 20.19
C ALA A 144 19.21 21.77 20.89
N VAL A 145 20.41 21.59 21.43
CA VAL A 145 20.81 20.38 22.13
C VAL A 145 20.24 20.43 23.55
N GLU A 146 19.02 19.94 23.71
CA GLU A 146 18.46 19.58 25.01
C GLU A 146 18.39 18.06 25.09
N ASN A 147 18.74 17.44 26.22
CA ASN A 147 18.64 15.98 26.38
C ASN A 147 17.23 15.62 26.87
N PRO A 148 16.28 15.22 26.01
CA PRO A 148 14.91 14.99 26.40
C PRO A 148 14.83 13.65 27.13
N LYS A 149 13.88 13.54 28.05
CA LYS A 149 13.64 12.27 28.75
C LYS A 149 13.16 11.20 27.75
N PRO A 150 13.54 9.93 27.92
CA PRO A 150 13.01 8.84 27.12
C PRO A 150 11.49 8.78 27.14
N ILE A 151 10.88 8.61 25.96
CA ILE A 151 9.43 8.48 25.81
C ILE A 151 9.12 6.98 25.79
N LEU A 152 8.84 6.42 26.98
CA LEU A 152 8.66 4.97 27.16
C LEU A 152 7.45 4.39 26.40
N SER A 153 6.47 5.22 26.09
CA SER A 153 5.28 4.87 25.31
C SER A 153 5.55 4.73 23.80
N LEU A 154 6.64 5.32 23.29
CA LEU A 154 6.98 5.33 21.88
C LEU A 154 7.35 3.92 21.41
N LYS A 155 6.67 3.45 20.36
CA LYS A 155 6.84 2.11 19.77
C LYS A 155 7.36 2.12 18.35
N VAL A 156 7.02 3.15 17.59
CA VAL A 156 7.31 3.24 16.16
C VAL A 156 8.02 4.56 15.87
N LEU A 157 9.17 4.46 15.23
CA LEU A 157 9.94 5.62 14.77
C LEU A 157 10.22 5.46 13.27
N VAL A 158 9.81 6.45 12.48
CA VAL A 158 9.89 6.41 11.02
C VAL A 158 10.56 7.65 10.49
N TYR A 159 11.55 7.45 9.62
CA TYR A 159 12.22 8.48 8.84
C TYR A 159 12.08 8.15 7.36
N LYS A 160 11.42 9.02 6.60
CA LYS A 160 11.16 8.83 5.17
C LYS A 160 11.63 10.04 4.38
N LEU A 161 12.59 9.87 3.47
CA LEU A 161 13.16 10.99 2.71
C LEU A 161 13.60 12.16 3.64
N ALA A 162 14.03 11.84 4.86
CA ALA A 162 14.34 12.83 5.88
C ALA A 162 15.85 12.83 6.10
N THR A 163 16.51 13.94 5.77
CA THR A 163 17.93 14.10 5.98
C THR A 163 18.19 14.54 7.42
N LEU A 164 18.87 13.71 8.22
CA LEU A 164 19.11 13.99 9.65
C LEU A 164 20.56 14.47 9.87
N PRO A 165 20.78 15.54 10.64
CA PRO A 165 22.09 15.81 11.22
C PRO A 165 22.42 14.84 12.38
N ASN A 166 23.70 14.62 12.69
CA ASN A 166 24.15 13.71 13.75
C ASN A 166 23.56 14.02 15.14
N ASN A 167 23.63 15.29 15.53
CA ASN A 167 23.10 15.77 16.80
C ASN A 167 21.58 15.51 16.89
N VAL A 168 20.85 15.72 15.79
CA VAL A 168 19.41 15.47 15.71
C VAL A 168 19.09 13.99 15.78
N PHE A 169 19.84 13.14 15.07
CA PHE A 169 19.67 11.69 15.16
C PHE A 169 19.88 11.19 16.59
N ASN A 170 20.96 11.63 17.24
CA ASN A 170 21.27 11.22 18.62
C ASN A 170 20.18 11.69 19.61
N LEU A 171 19.67 12.90 19.42
CA LEU A 171 18.55 13.46 20.17
C LEU A 171 17.31 12.56 20.04
N LEU A 172 16.90 12.25 18.81
CA LEU A 172 15.71 11.41 18.57
C LEU A 172 15.93 9.94 18.95
N ALA A 173 17.16 9.45 18.89
CA ALA A 173 17.53 8.13 19.40
C ALA A 173 17.39 8.05 20.93
N SER A 174 17.76 9.11 21.65
CA SER A 174 17.69 9.16 23.12
C SER A 174 16.25 9.07 23.65
N ILE A 175 15.27 9.59 22.90
CA ILE A 175 13.86 9.50 23.28
C ILE A 175 13.22 8.14 22.95
N ALA A 176 13.82 7.37 22.03
CA ALA A 176 13.22 6.19 21.40
C ALA A 176 13.79 4.86 21.96
N SER A 177 13.95 4.76 23.27
CA SER A 177 14.61 3.62 23.92
C SER A 177 13.80 2.31 23.94
N ASN A 178 12.47 2.38 23.72
CA ASN A 178 11.54 1.25 23.86
C ASN A 178 10.78 0.89 22.58
N ILE A 179 11.30 1.34 21.42
CA ILE A 179 10.67 1.08 20.12
C ILE A 179 10.74 -0.41 19.75
N ASP A 180 9.71 -0.87 19.03
CA ASP A 180 9.67 -2.20 18.42
C ASP A 180 9.77 -2.14 16.90
N THR A 181 9.55 -0.97 16.32
CA THR A 181 9.60 -0.71 14.88
C THR A 181 10.48 0.49 14.58
N LEU A 182 11.48 0.29 13.73
CA LEU A 182 12.33 1.35 13.19
C LEU A 182 12.29 1.32 11.66
N ASP A 183 11.96 2.46 11.06
CA ASP A 183 11.95 2.64 9.61
C ASP A 183 12.91 3.76 9.21
N LEU A 184 13.92 3.38 8.42
CA LEU A 184 14.97 4.23 7.87
C LEU A 184 14.89 4.18 6.35
N ASP A 185 13.96 4.95 5.78
CA ASP A 185 13.67 5.01 4.35
C ASP A 185 14.33 6.22 3.69
N TYR A 186 15.39 5.98 2.90
CA TYR A 186 16.12 6.94 2.05
C TYR A 186 16.89 8.08 2.74
N ASN A 187 18.13 8.32 2.29
CA ASN A 187 19.01 9.47 2.55
C ASN A 187 19.14 9.99 4.00
N VAL A 188 19.07 9.09 5.00
CA VAL A 188 19.58 9.46 6.32
C VAL A 188 21.12 9.55 6.30
N LEU A 189 21.82 8.91 5.34
CA LEU A 189 23.19 8.44 5.55
C LEU A 189 24.15 8.43 4.34
N GLU A 190 23.78 8.95 3.16
CA GLU A 190 24.70 8.94 2.02
C GLU A 190 25.82 9.99 2.19
N ASN A 191 27.06 9.49 2.34
CA ASN A 191 28.28 10.25 2.18
C ASN A 191 28.39 10.79 0.75
N GLU A 192 28.83 12.04 0.64
CA GLU A 192 29.64 12.62 -0.45
C GLU A 192 29.19 12.16 -1.85
N VAL A 193 28.26 12.84 -2.52
CA VAL A 193 28.66 13.70 -3.65
C VAL A 193 27.53 14.66 -4.12
N TYR A 194 26.32 14.65 -3.55
CA TYR A 194 25.24 15.53 -4.05
C TYR A 194 24.52 16.46 -3.06
N THR A 195 24.84 16.45 -1.75
CA THR A 195 24.39 17.53 -0.84
C THR A 195 25.40 17.76 0.30
N PRO A 196 25.90 18.99 0.53
CA PRO A 196 26.96 19.28 1.53
C PRO A 196 26.56 19.17 3.01
N TYR A 197 25.36 18.70 3.37
CA TYR A 197 24.78 18.98 4.69
C TYR A 197 24.40 17.75 5.54
N CYS A 198 24.69 16.52 5.12
CA CYS A 198 24.13 15.34 5.79
C CYS A 198 25.12 14.16 5.90
N ASN A 199 25.81 14.05 7.03
CA ASN A 199 26.63 12.88 7.39
C ASN A 199 26.18 12.35 8.76
N VAL A 200 25.08 11.59 8.87
CA VAL A 200 24.87 10.81 10.10
C VAL A 200 25.98 9.76 10.21
N ASN A 201 26.62 9.68 11.37
CA ASN A 201 27.67 8.74 11.65
C ASN A 201 27.06 7.35 11.75
N GLN A 202 27.50 6.46 10.84
CA GLN A 202 27.08 5.06 10.81
C GLN A 202 27.24 4.36 12.17
N THR A 203 28.25 4.77 12.95
CA THR A 203 28.50 4.24 14.30
C THR A 203 27.34 4.53 15.25
N ASN A 204 26.80 5.76 15.22
CA ASN A 204 25.71 6.16 16.10
C ASN A 204 24.43 5.38 15.78
N VAL A 205 24.13 5.20 14.48
CA VAL A 205 22.98 4.41 14.03
C VAL A 205 23.10 2.96 14.47
N MET A 206 24.27 2.35 14.29
CA MET A 206 24.48 0.96 14.71
C MET A 206 24.44 0.80 16.23
N GLN A 207 24.98 1.75 16.99
CA GLN A 207 24.86 1.76 18.45
C GLN A 207 23.41 1.87 18.89
N PHE A 208 22.63 2.74 18.26
CA PHE A 208 21.20 2.86 18.54
C PHE A 208 20.47 1.54 18.28
N ILE A 209 20.64 0.95 17.09
CA ILE A 209 20.04 -0.35 16.74
C ILE A 209 20.44 -1.45 17.74
N LYS A 210 21.70 -1.49 18.17
CA LYS A 210 22.19 -2.46 19.17
C LYS A 210 21.55 -2.27 20.54
N ASN A 211 21.26 -1.04 20.92
CA ASN A 211 20.78 -0.70 22.26
C ASN A 211 19.26 -0.88 22.42
N ILE A 212 18.50 -0.94 21.32
CA ILE A 212 17.05 -1.18 21.37
C ILE A 212 16.79 -2.67 21.63
N LYS A 213 16.36 -3.00 22.84
CA LYS A 213 16.10 -4.40 23.24
C LYS A 213 14.87 -5.03 22.58
N ASN A 214 13.87 -4.21 22.26
CA ASN A 214 12.55 -4.67 21.80
C ASN A 214 12.36 -4.57 20.28
N LEU A 215 13.42 -4.26 19.52
CA LEU A 215 13.34 -4.07 18.07
C LEU A 215 12.99 -5.40 17.39
N THR A 216 11.82 -5.44 16.76
CA THR A 216 11.33 -6.63 16.03
C THR A 216 11.03 -6.33 14.57
N ASN A 217 10.78 -5.08 14.18
CA ASN A 217 10.53 -4.69 12.80
C ASN A 217 11.55 -3.65 12.37
N LEU A 218 12.23 -3.91 11.27
CA LEU A 218 13.26 -3.03 10.74
C LEU A 218 13.06 -2.82 9.25
N ARG A 219 13.04 -1.55 8.83
CA ARG A 219 13.09 -1.15 7.43
C ARG A 219 14.32 -0.29 7.19
N ILE A 220 15.11 -0.67 6.19
CA ILE A 220 16.41 -0.06 5.87
C ILE A 220 16.52 0.26 4.37
N ASN A 221 15.45 0.76 3.77
CA ASN A 221 15.44 1.09 2.34
C ASN A 221 16.59 2.04 2.00
N ASP A 222 17.38 1.69 0.97
CA ASP A 222 18.56 2.45 0.52
C ASP A 222 19.66 2.63 1.60
N ASN A 223 19.56 1.95 2.76
CA ASN A 223 20.53 1.94 3.85
C ASN A 223 21.17 0.54 4.03
N TRP A 224 21.54 -0.08 2.92
CA TRP A 224 21.99 -1.48 2.85
C TRP A 224 23.21 -1.79 3.74
N TRP A 225 24.08 -0.82 4.00
CA TRP A 225 25.25 -1.00 4.86
C TRP A 225 24.86 -1.39 6.30
N ILE A 226 23.64 -1.06 6.75
CA ILE A 226 23.09 -1.48 8.05
C ILE A 226 22.96 -3.00 8.07
N LEU A 227 22.53 -3.61 6.96
CA LEU A 227 22.37 -5.07 6.85
C LEU A 227 23.66 -5.79 7.19
N ASN A 228 24.78 -5.37 6.59
CA ASN A 228 26.09 -6.01 6.78
C ASN A 228 26.61 -5.92 8.23
N ARG A 229 26.02 -5.03 9.05
CA ARG A 229 26.41 -4.80 10.43
C ARG A 229 25.32 -5.18 11.43
N LEU A 230 24.24 -5.82 10.98
CA LEU A 230 23.14 -6.17 11.87
C LEU A 230 23.61 -7.04 13.04
N PRO A 231 23.25 -6.68 14.27
CA PRO A 231 23.58 -7.48 15.44
C PRO A 231 22.93 -8.86 15.38
N LYS A 232 23.74 -9.92 15.53
CA LYS A 232 23.29 -11.32 15.46
C LYS A 232 22.24 -11.69 16.51
N ASN A 233 22.19 -10.96 17.63
CA ASN A 233 21.27 -11.19 18.73
C ASN A 233 19.88 -10.54 18.52
N LEU A 234 19.68 -9.72 17.47
CA LEU A 234 18.38 -9.16 17.18
C LEU A 234 17.39 -10.24 16.71
N GLN A 235 16.25 -10.30 17.39
CA GLN A 235 15.14 -11.20 17.08
C GLN A 235 14.10 -10.49 16.19
N LEU A 236 14.53 -10.15 14.98
CA LEU A 236 13.65 -9.50 14.01
C LEU A 236 12.55 -10.46 13.53
N LYS A 237 11.31 -9.98 13.55
CA LYS A 237 10.13 -10.62 12.95
C LYS A 237 9.88 -10.11 11.53
N ALA A 238 10.16 -8.84 11.26
CA ALA A 238 10.00 -8.25 9.93
C ALA A 238 11.26 -7.47 9.51
N LEU A 239 11.68 -7.68 8.26
CA LEU A 239 12.80 -6.97 7.65
C LEU A 239 12.41 -6.50 6.24
N ASN A 240 12.56 -5.20 5.97
CA ASN A 240 12.35 -4.62 4.64
C ASN A 240 13.63 -3.93 4.15
N ILE A 241 14.05 -4.29 2.94
CA ILE A 241 15.28 -3.86 2.30
C ILE A 241 14.96 -3.36 0.89
N ASN A 242 15.51 -2.21 0.51
CA ASN A 242 15.46 -1.71 -0.86
C ASN A 242 16.87 -1.54 -1.44
N TYR A 243 17.14 -2.21 -2.57
CA TYR A 243 18.38 -2.20 -3.34
C TYR A 243 18.26 -1.48 -4.69
N GLN A 244 17.10 -0.89 -5.03
CA GLN A 244 16.82 -0.37 -6.38
C GLN A 244 17.82 0.67 -6.88
N ARG A 245 18.55 1.35 -6.00
CA ARG A 245 19.47 2.44 -6.36
C ARG A 245 20.96 2.05 -6.41
N PHE A 246 21.33 0.80 -6.11
CA PHE A 246 22.74 0.46 -5.90
C PHE A 246 23.23 -0.69 -6.78
N TYR A 247 24.46 -0.54 -7.29
CA TYR A 247 25.22 -1.61 -7.93
C TYR A 247 26.05 -2.33 -6.87
N MET A 248 25.61 -3.50 -6.43
CA MET A 248 26.39 -4.34 -5.50
C MET A 248 27.69 -4.84 -6.15
N ASN A 249 28.80 -4.77 -5.41
CA ASN A 249 30.02 -5.50 -5.79
C ASN A 249 29.95 -6.96 -5.28
N THR A 250 30.83 -7.83 -5.78
CA THR A 250 30.81 -9.27 -5.46
C THR A 250 31.09 -9.60 -3.99
N ILE A 251 31.81 -8.75 -3.26
CA ILE A 251 32.16 -8.96 -1.84
C ILE A 251 30.91 -8.81 -0.97
N GLU A 252 30.07 -7.83 -1.27
CA GLU A 252 28.82 -7.56 -0.54
C GLU A 252 27.80 -8.70 -0.69
N LEU A 253 27.86 -9.45 -1.80
CA LEU A 253 26.97 -10.60 -2.04
C LEU A 253 27.19 -11.74 -1.04
N SER A 254 28.45 -12.02 -0.70
CA SER A 254 28.81 -13.10 0.23
C SER A 254 28.36 -12.82 1.68
N GLN A 255 28.22 -11.55 2.04
CA GLN A 255 27.84 -11.12 3.39
C GLN A 255 26.33 -11.22 3.61
N PHE A 256 25.52 -11.00 2.56
CA PHE A 256 24.06 -11.06 2.66
C PHE A 256 23.56 -12.38 3.24
N GLU A 257 23.97 -13.53 2.66
CA GLU A 257 23.55 -14.85 3.15
C GLU A 257 23.99 -15.07 4.61
N ALA A 258 25.22 -14.67 4.94
CA ALA A 258 25.76 -14.83 6.29
C ALA A 258 24.98 -14.03 7.33
N VAL A 259 24.53 -12.82 7.01
CA VAL A 259 23.71 -11.98 7.88
C VAL A 259 22.30 -12.54 8.02
N ILE A 260 21.60 -12.74 6.89
CA ILE A 260 20.20 -13.16 6.89
C ILE A 260 20.01 -14.50 7.61
N ARG A 261 20.98 -15.42 7.48
CA ARG A 261 20.95 -16.71 8.17
C ARG A 261 20.92 -16.60 9.70
N ASN A 262 21.39 -15.50 10.28
CA ASN A 262 21.34 -15.27 11.73
C ASN A 262 19.95 -14.85 12.21
N HIS A 263 19.09 -14.32 11.35
CA HIS A 263 17.77 -13.81 11.70
C HIS A 263 16.66 -14.84 11.41
N LYS A 264 16.79 -16.02 12.03
CA LYS A 264 15.86 -17.15 11.81
C LYS A 264 14.43 -16.88 12.29
N SER A 265 14.23 -15.92 13.19
CA SER A 265 12.92 -15.53 13.72
C SER A 265 12.07 -14.70 12.75
N LEU A 266 12.60 -14.36 11.57
CA LEU A 266 11.87 -13.62 10.55
C LEU A 266 10.59 -14.37 10.14
N GLN A 267 9.49 -13.63 10.19
CA GLN A 267 8.17 -14.02 9.74
C GLN A 267 7.79 -13.25 8.47
N GLN A 268 8.34 -12.06 8.26
CA GLN A 268 8.12 -11.24 7.07
C GLN A 268 9.46 -10.75 6.52
N LEU A 269 9.65 -10.89 5.21
CA LEU A 269 10.82 -10.39 4.50
C LEU A 269 10.41 -9.72 3.20
N GLU A 270 10.77 -8.45 3.05
CA GLU A 270 10.62 -7.70 1.80
C GLU A 270 12.00 -7.28 1.28
N ILE A 271 12.29 -7.61 0.03
CA ILE A 271 13.51 -7.20 -0.65
C ILE A 271 13.17 -6.67 -2.03
N LEU A 272 13.34 -5.37 -2.21
CA LEU A 272 13.19 -4.70 -3.49
C LEU A 272 14.55 -4.62 -4.18
N GLY A 273 14.62 -4.97 -5.46
CA GLY A 273 15.86 -4.93 -6.24
C GLY A 273 16.86 -6.06 -5.92
N ILE A 274 16.41 -7.26 -5.53
CA ILE A 274 17.33 -8.37 -5.21
C ILE A 274 18.03 -8.91 -6.48
N PRO A 275 19.37 -9.07 -6.47
CA PRO A 275 20.07 -9.86 -7.49
C PRO A 275 19.73 -11.35 -7.40
N CYS A 276 19.61 -12.01 -8.55
CA CYS A 276 19.33 -13.46 -8.66
C CYS A 276 20.19 -14.34 -7.73
N CYS A 277 21.48 -14.04 -7.65
CA CYS A 277 22.48 -14.85 -6.97
C CYS A 277 22.30 -14.85 -5.45
N LEU A 278 21.60 -13.86 -4.87
CA LEU A 278 21.41 -13.73 -3.43
C LEU A 278 20.21 -14.48 -2.88
N ILE A 279 19.33 -14.96 -3.76
CA ILE A 279 18.08 -15.58 -3.32
C ILE A 279 18.35 -16.80 -2.43
N LEU A 280 19.42 -17.56 -2.67
CA LEU A 280 19.76 -18.72 -1.86
C LEU A 280 19.96 -18.39 -0.37
N GLY A 281 20.32 -17.14 -0.04
CA GLY A 281 20.52 -16.68 1.33
C GLY A 281 19.28 -16.80 2.22
N ILE A 282 18.08 -16.80 1.64
CA ILE A 282 16.82 -16.88 2.41
C ILE A 282 16.39 -18.32 2.75
N ARG A 283 17.09 -19.34 2.24
CA ARG A 283 16.71 -20.77 2.38
C ARG A 283 16.56 -21.28 3.81
N ASN A 284 17.16 -20.57 4.77
CA ASN A 284 17.18 -20.95 6.18
C ASN A 284 16.09 -20.25 7.01
N LEU A 285 15.26 -19.40 6.39
CA LEU A 285 14.17 -18.68 7.07
C LEU A 285 12.94 -19.58 7.20
N GLN A 286 13.01 -20.53 8.11
CA GLN A 286 11.99 -21.58 8.24
C GLN A 286 10.63 -21.05 8.72
N PHE A 287 10.59 -19.97 9.50
CA PHE A 287 9.37 -19.40 10.08
C PHE A 287 8.74 -18.30 9.22
N LEU A 288 9.24 -18.11 8.00
CA LEU A 288 8.75 -17.07 7.11
C LEU A 288 7.30 -17.35 6.69
N GLN A 289 6.45 -16.36 6.89
CA GLN A 289 5.02 -16.37 6.55
C GLN A 289 4.72 -15.48 5.34
N GLU A 290 5.51 -14.41 5.17
CA GLU A 290 5.40 -13.47 4.06
C GLU A 290 6.76 -13.20 3.43
N LEU A 291 6.82 -13.33 2.11
CA LEU A 291 8.01 -13.07 1.31
C LEU A 291 7.66 -12.20 0.11
N ASN A 292 8.21 -10.98 0.07
CA ASN A 292 8.04 -10.04 -1.03
C ASN A 292 9.38 -9.78 -1.70
N LEU A 293 9.53 -10.23 -2.95
CA LEU A 293 10.75 -10.12 -3.72
C LEU A 293 10.49 -9.34 -5.01
N THR A 294 11.30 -8.32 -5.26
CA THR A 294 11.36 -7.63 -6.55
C THR A 294 12.75 -7.80 -7.14
N TYR A 295 12.86 -8.39 -8.32
CA TYR A 295 14.16 -8.52 -9.00
C TYR A 295 14.64 -7.19 -9.57
N ALA A 296 15.93 -6.90 -9.42
CA ALA A 296 16.55 -5.69 -9.97
C ALA A 296 16.58 -5.67 -11.50
N LYS A 297 16.26 -4.50 -12.07
CA LYS A 297 16.24 -4.21 -13.51
C LYS A 297 17.53 -4.56 -14.27
N TYR A 298 18.69 -4.46 -13.63
CA TYR A 298 20.01 -4.55 -14.29
C TYR A 298 20.84 -5.79 -13.91
N HIS A 299 20.42 -6.58 -12.92
CA HIS A 299 21.26 -7.67 -12.38
C HIS A 299 20.88 -9.08 -12.85
N VAL A 300 19.73 -9.26 -13.51
CA VAL A 300 19.30 -10.58 -14.00
C VAL A 300 20.26 -11.14 -15.08
N HIS A 301 21.01 -10.27 -15.76
CA HIS A 301 21.98 -10.67 -16.81
C HIS A 301 23.45 -10.56 -16.41
N VAL A 302 23.78 -9.90 -15.29
CA VAL A 302 25.17 -9.50 -15.00
C VAL A 302 25.85 -10.39 -13.95
N CYS A 303 25.10 -11.00 -13.01
CA CYS A 303 25.72 -11.65 -11.85
C CYS A 303 25.66 -13.20 -11.83
N CYS A 304 24.88 -13.85 -12.71
CA CYS A 304 24.68 -15.30 -12.63
C CYS A 304 24.21 -15.89 -13.99
N ASN A 305 24.59 -17.15 -14.29
CA ASN A 305 23.94 -17.90 -15.37
C ASN A 305 22.46 -18.14 -14.99
N LYS A 306 21.53 -17.95 -15.95
CA LYS A 306 20.09 -18.16 -15.79
C LYS A 306 19.74 -19.51 -15.16
N GLN A 307 20.43 -20.59 -15.53
CA GLN A 307 20.15 -21.93 -14.98
C GLN A 307 20.48 -22.01 -13.48
N LEU A 308 21.61 -21.43 -13.06
CA LEU A 308 22.01 -21.38 -11.65
C LEU A 308 21.07 -20.49 -10.84
N CYS A 309 20.62 -19.35 -11.39
CA CYS A 309 19.58 -18.51 -10.78
C CYS A 309 18.31 -19.33 -10.50
N PHE A 310 17.85 -20.07 -11.49
CA PHE A 310 16.63 -20.85 -11.39
C PHE A 310 16.77 -21.95 -10.34
N GLN A 311 17.90 -22.66 -10.32
CA GLN A 311 18.20 -23.66 -9.29
C GLN A 311 18.27 -23.05 -7.89
N ASN A 312 18.96 -21.92 -7.73
CA ASN A 312 19.04 -21.23 -6.45
C ASN A 312 17.66 -20.75 -5.97
N PHE A 313 16.82 -20.27 -6.89
CA PHE A 313 15.45 -19.90 -6.58
C PHE A 313 14.67 -21.10 -6.06
N GLN A 314 14.63 -22.23 -6.78
CA GLN A 314 13.94 -23.44 -6.31
C GLN A 314 14.42 -23.85 -4.91
N ASN A 315 15.74 -23.92 -4.74
CA ASN A 315 16.37 -24.35 -3.50
C ASN A 315 16.08 -23.43 -2.30
N SER A 316 15.74 -22.16 -2.56
CA SER A 316 15.40 -21.19 -1.50
C SER A 316 14.11 -21.54 -0.77
N PHE A 317 13.19 -22.26 -1.43
CA PHE A 317 11.87 -22.57 -0.88
C PHE A 317 11.76 -23.94 -0.20
N ASN A 318 12.80 -24.78 -0.25
CA ASN A 318 12.74 -26.17 0.22
C ASN A 318 12.28 -26.31 1.69
N ASN A 319 12.59 -25.32 2.53
CA ASN A 319 12.29 -25.35 3.97
C ASN A 319 11.17 -24.38 4.40
N MET A 320 10.49 -23.72 3.47
CA MET A 320 9.51 -22.67 3.77
C MET A 320 8.10 -23.23 4.00
N LYS A 321 7.91 -23.98 5.09
CA LYS A 321 6.63 -24.65 5.39
C LYS A 321 5.49 -23.73 5.82
N TYR A 322 5.82 -22.56 6.37
CA TYR A 322 4.83 -21.62 6.92
C TYR A 322 4.50 -20.46 5.97
N LEU A 323 5.06 -20.46 4.76
CA LEU A 323 4.86 -19.38 3.80
C LEU A 323 3.42 -19.36 3.31
N LYS A 324 2.73 -18.24 3.56
CA LYS A 324 1.32 -18.00 3.18
C LYS A 324 1.18 -16.89 2.15
N ILE A 325 2.04 -15.90 2.17
CA ILE A 325 2.00 -14.75 1.27
C ILE A 325 3.30 -14.69 0.50
N LEU A 326 3.20 -14.71 -0.83
CA LEU A 326 4.35 -14.66 -1.71
C LEU A 326 4.13 -13.59 -2.78
N SER A 327 5.08 -12.66 -2.88
CA SER A 327 5.19 -11.73 -4.00
C SER A 327 6.53 -11.95 -4.70
N VAL A 328 6.51 -12.25 -5.99
CA VAL A 328 7.71 -12.44 -6.82
C VAL A 328 7.55 -11.63 -8.09
N THR A 329 8.10 -10.42 -8.06
CA THR A 329 7.88 -9.43 -9.10
C THR A 329 9.20 -8.96 -9.71
N ALA A 330 9.09 -8.24 -10.81
CA ALA A 330 10.22 -7.65 -11.50
C ALA A 330 10.02 -6.16 -11.65
N GLU A 331 11.11 -5.42 -11.57
CA GLU A 331 11.14 -3.99 -11.88
C GLU A 331 11.07 -3.79 -13.40
N VAL A 332 9.84 -3.83 -13.95
CA VAL A 332 9.62 -3.71 -15.40
C VAL A 332 9.42 -2.23 -15.78
N PRO A 333 10.27 -1.66 -16.65
CA PRO A 333 9.96 -0.35 -17.23
C PRO A 333 8.70 -0.45 -18.09
N MET A 334 7.76 0.49 -17.89
CA MET A 334 6.46 0.54 -18.59
C MET A 334 6.56 0.46 -20.13
N HIS A 335 7.73 0.68 -20.72
CA HIS A 335 7.91 0.81 -22.17
C HIS A 335 8.71 -0.30 -22.86
N LYS A 336 9.29 -1.30 -22.15
CA LYS A 336 10.04 -2.40 -22.79
C LYS A 336 9.87 -3.77 -22.09
N PRO A 337 8.70 -4.42 -22.22
CA PRO A 337 8.42 -5.69 -21.55
C PRO A 337 9.12 -6.92 -22.16
N LYS A 338 9.74 -6.82 -23.34
CA LYS A 338 10.31 -7.97 -24.09
C LYS A 338 11.50 -8.65 -23.41
N TYR A 339 12.10 -8.05 -22.38
CA TYR A 339 13.31 -8.54 -21.73
C TYR A 339 13.09 -9.30 -20.42
N PHE A 340 11.84 -9.43 -19.94
CA PHE A 340 11.54 -10.05 -18.63
C PHE A 340 10.80 -11.40 -18.74
N ASN A 341 11.16 -12.22 -19.72
CA ASN A 341 10.55 -13.55 -19.96
C ASN A 341 11.12 -14.67 -19.08
N SER A 342 11.68 -14.38 -17.90
CA SER A 342 12.32 -15.42 -17.10
C SER A 342 12.35 -15.11 -15.61
N ILE A 343 11.18 -14.98 -14.99
CA ILE A 343 11.08 -15.25 -13.55
C ILE A 343 11.14 -16.77 -13.39
N PRO A 344 11.95 -17.31 -12.46
CA PRO A 344 11.96 -18.75 -12.22
C PRO A 344 10.56 -19.26 -11.82
N PRO A 345 10.15 -20.47 -12.24
CA PRO A 345 8.84 -21.00 -11.87
C PRO A 345 8.74 -21.15 -10.34
N ILE A 346 7.58 -20.89 -9.75
CA ILE A 346 7.39 -21.10 -8.31
C ILE A 346 7.33 -22.62 -8.04
N PRO A 347 8.03 -23.15 -7.01
CA PRO A 347 7.96 -24.57 -6.68
C PRO A 347 6.54 -25.04 -6.39
N GLN A 348 6.17 -26.25 -6.86
CA GLN A 348 4.82 -26.78 -6.73
C GLN A 348 4.36 -26.92 -5.28
N HIS A 349 5.24 -27.29 -4.34
CA HIS A 349 4.87 -27.42 -2.93
C HIS A 349 4.50 -26.07 -2.30
N ILE A 350 5.06 -24.97 -2.80
CA ILE A 350 4.72 -23.61 -2.36
C ILE A 350 3.38 -23.18 -2.94
N MET A 351 3.13 -23.44 -4.23
CA MET A 351 1.84 -23.12 -4.87
C MET A 351 0.65 -23.80 -4.18
N LYS A 352 0.89 -24.91 -3.49
CA LYS A 352 -0.14 -25.62 -2.70
C LYS A 352 -0.37 -25.05 -1.29
N SER A 353 0.61 -24.35 -0.71
CA SER A 353 0.55 -23.88 0.68
C SER A 353 0.13 -22.42 0.82
N ILE A 354 0.33 -21.60 -0.21
CA ILE A 354 0.10 -20.16 -0.14
C ILE A 354 -1.39 -19.79 -0.20
N GLN A 355 -1.72 -18.68 0.45
CA GLN A 355 -3.05 -18.06 0.50
C GLN A 355 -3.13 -16.79 -0.36
N SER A 356 -1.99 -16.14 -0.61
CA SER A 356 -1.88 -14.95 -1.46
C SER A 356 -0.66 -15.01 -2.35
N LEU A 357 -0.84 -14.73 -3.64
CA LEU A 357 0.22 -14.70 -4.64
C LEU A 357 0.17 -13.41 -5.46
N ASP A 358 1.29 -12.70 -5.60
CA ASP A 358 1.51 -11.63 -6.58
C ASP A 358 2.76 -11.95 -7.41
N CYS A 359 2.61 -12.31 -8.68
CA CYS A 359 3.77 -12.73 -9.47
C CYS A 359 3.72 -12.34 -10.93
N TYR A 360 4.88 -12.42 -11.58
CA TYR A 360 4.92 -12.69 -13.01
C TYR A 360 5.00 -14.20 -13.22
N PHE A 361 4.14 -14.73 -14.07
CA PHE A 361 4.12 -16.12 -14.47
C PHE A 361 5.28 -16.46 -15.41
N SER A 362 5.88 -17.63 -15.18
CA SER A 362 6.81 -18.26 -16.13
C SER A 362 6.04 -19.18 -17.09
N PRO A 363 6.52 -19.40 -18.34
CA PRO A 363 5.89 -20.36 -19.26
C PRO A 363 5.79 -21.79 -18.71
N GLU A 364 6.69 -22.16 -17.80
CA GLU A 364 6.74 -23.48 -17.15
C GLU A 364 5.75 -23.61 -15.98
N MET A 365 5.05 -22.54 -15.60
CA MET A 365 4.01 -22.57 -14.56
C MET A 365 2.65 -22.85 -15.17
N SER A 366 1.84 -23.66 -14.48
CA SER A 366 0.46 -23.96 -14.88
C SER A 366 -0.51 -23.55 -13.79
N ILE A 367 -1.63 -22.94 -14.18
CA ILE A 367 -2.70 -22.56 -13.25
C ILE A 367 -3.30 -23.78 -12.53
N ALA A 368 -3.29 -24.95 -13.18
CA ALA A 368 -3.77 -26.19 -12.57
C ALA A 368 -2.97 -26.65 -11.33
N THR A 369 -1.83 -26.03 -11.05
CA THR A 369 -1.00 -26.37 -9.89
C THR A 369 -1.36 -25.63 -8.60
N PHE A 370 -2.24 -24.62 -8.67
CA PHE A 370 -2.72 -23.95 -7.47
C PHE A 370 -3.67 -24.82 -6.68
N ASP A 371 -3.59 -24.68 -5.36
CA ASP A 371 -4.54 -25.29 -4.44
C ASP A 371 -5.71 -24.34 -4.17
N ASN A 372 -6.83 -24.93 -3.75
CA ASN A 372 -8.02 -24.24 -3.26
C ASN A 372 -7.80 -23.45 -1.97
N ASN A 373 -6.59 -23.39 -1.42
CA ASN A 373 -6.23 -22.50 -0.32
C ASN A 373 -5.97 -21.05 -0.77
N LEU A 374 -5.77 -20.81 -2.07
CA LEU A 374 -5.50 -19.49 -2.61
C LEU A 374 -6.75 -18.59 -2.54
N THR A 375 -6.64 -17.48 -1.83
CA THR A 375 -7.73 -16.49 -1.63
C THR A 375 -7.46 -15.16 -2.32
N SER A 376 -6.21 -14.89 -2.69
CA SER A 376 -5.80 -13.69 -3.41
C SER A 376 -4.77 -14.04 -4.48
N LEU A 377 -5.02 -13.62 -5.72
CA LEU A 377 -4.13 -13.86 -6.85
C LEU A 377 -3.95 -12.58 -7.66
N ARG A 378 -2.69 -12.21 -7.90
CA ARG A 378 -2.29 -11.21 -8.88
C ARG A 378 -1.30 -11.78 -9.88
N ILE A 379 -1.64 -11.68 -11.16
CA ILE A 379 -0.79 -12.07 -12.29
C ILE A 379 -0.40 -10.79 -13.05
N ARG A 380 0.87 -10.41 -13.00
CA ARG A 380 1.36 -9.14 -13.57
C ARG A 380 1.59 -9.16 -15.08
N ASN A 381 1.65 -10.34 -15.70
CA ASN A 381 1.91 -10.58 -17.12
C ASN A 381 0.87 -11.56 -17.71
N GLY A 382 -0.42 -11.29 -17.51
CA GLY A 382 -1.53 -12.14 -17.93
C GLY A 382 -1.58 -12.45 -19.43
N ASN A 383 -0.83 -11.76 -20.28
CA ASN A 383 -0.68 -12.07 -21.70
C ASN A 383 -0.04 -13.44 -21.95
N ILE A 384 0.66 -14.00 -20.96
CA ILE A 384 1.25 -15.34 -21.04
C ILE A 384 0.18 -16.44 -21.03
N LEU A 385 -0.95 -16.20 -20.35
CA LEU A 385 -2.03 -17.17 -20.18
C LEU A 385 -2.70 -17.48 -21.51
N SER A 386 -3.00 -18.76 -21.75
CA SER A 386 -3.88 -19.23 -22.82
C SER A 386 -5.36 -19.03 -22.47
N VAL A 387 -6.27 -19.32 -23.41
CA VAL A 387 -7.72 -19.30 -23.11
C VAL A 387 -8.06 -20.41 -22.11
N GLU A 388 -7.44 -21.58 -22.30
CA GLU A 388 -7.57 -22.74 -21.43
C GLU A 388 -7.11 -22.43 -19.99
N ASP A 389 -6.04 -21.66 -19.84
CA ASP A 389 -5.59 -21.18 -18.52
C ASP A 389 -6.66 -20.34 -17.82
N PHE A 390 -7.32 -19.41 -18.54
CA PHE A 390 -8.41 -18.62 -17.95
C PHE A 390 -9.61 -19.50 -17.57
N ILE A 391 -9.96 -20.49 -18.40
CA ILE A 391 -11.03 -21.46 -18.08
C ILE A 391 -10.70 -22.17 -16.75
N ILE A 392 -9.48 -22.71 -16.63
CA ILE A 392 -9.04 -23.40 -15.42
C ILE A 392 -9.05 -22.45 -14.22
N LEU A 393 -8.56 -21.22 -14.37
CA LEU A 393 -8.54 -20.22 -13.31
C LEU A 393 -9.96 -19.98 -12.75
N PHE A 394 -10.92 -19.70 -13.63
CA PHE A 394 -12.29 -19.37 -13.22
C PHE A 394 -13.08 -20.57 -12.70
N LYS A 395 -12.78 -21.77 -13.21
CA LYS A 395 -13.46 -23.00 -12.80
C LYS A 395 -12.92 -23.56 -11.49
N GLU A 396 -11.61 -23.59 -11.33
CA GLU A 396 -10.97 -24.34 -10.23
C GLU A 396 -10.69 -23.45 -9.00
N LEU A 397 -10.33 -22.18 -9.16
CA LEU A 397 -9.90 -21.31 -8.04
C LEU A 397 -11.07 -20.64 -7.29
N THR A 398 -12.09 -21.42 -6.94
CA THR A 398 -13.38 -20.94 -6.42
C THR A 398 -13.33 -20.21 -5.08
N LYS A 399 -12.25 -20.37 -4.30
CA LYS A 399 -12.04 -19.67 -3.02
C LYS A 399 -11.41 -18.27 -3.14
N LEU A 400 -11.12 -17.81 -4.37
CA LEU A 400 -10.60 -16.47 -4.57
C LEU A 400 -11.59 -15.41 -4.09
N THR A 401 -11.09 -14.51 -3.26
CA THR A 401 -11.75 -13.28 -2.81
C THR A 401 -11.22 -12.05 -3.56
N SER A 402 -9.97 -12.12 -4.04
CA SER A 402 -9.34 -11.07 -4.84
C SER A 402 -8.61 -11.66 -6.04
N LEU A 403 -8.93 -11.13 -7.23
CA LEU A 403 -8.27 -11.50 -8.48
C LEU A 403 -7.84 -10.25 -9.23
N TRP A 404 -6.56 -10.19 -9.60
CA TRP A 404 -6.00 -9.13 -10.42
C TRP A 404 -5.15 -9.72 -11.55
N ILE A 405 -5.54 -9.47 -12.80
CA ILE A 405 -4.76 -9.85 -13.97
C ILE A 405 -4.37 -8.59 -14.75
N ASP A 406 -3.08 -8.29 -14.78
CA ASP A 406 -2.50 -7.23 -15.59
C ASP A 406 -2.19 -7.75 -17.00
N ARG A 407 -2.34 -6.89 -18.03
CA ARG A 407 -2.02 -7.20 -19.44
C ARG A 407 -2.74 -8.43 -19.99
N CYS A 408 -4.01 -8.62 -19.67
CA CYS A 408 -4.80 -9.78 -20.09
C CYS A 408 -5.27 -9.75 -21.56
N TYR A 409 -4.40 -9.47 -22.54
CA TYR A 409 -4.78 -9.21 -23.94
C TYR A 409 -5.55 -10.34 -24.65
N LYS A 410 -5.44 -11.58 -24.17
CA LYS A 410 -6.15 -12.75 -24.72
C LYS A 410 -7.54 -12.94 -24.10
N LEU A 411 -7.87 -12.18 -23.05
CA LEU A 411 -9.20 -12.13 -22.47
C LEU A 411 -10.07 -11.20 -23.33
N ASN A 412 -11.13 -11.76 -23.93
CA ASN A 412 -12.11 -11.05 -24.74
C ASN A 412 -13.53 -11.36 -24.22
N ASP A 413 -14.57 -10.82 -24.88
CA ASP A 413 -15.95 -11.02 -24.46
C ASP A 413 -16.36 -12.50 -24.47
N ASP A 414 -15.94 -13.25 -25.50
CA ASP A 414 -16.26 -14.66 -25.68
C ASP A 414 -15.69 -15.49 -24.53
N VAL A 415 -14.40 -15.31 -24.20
CA VAL A 415 -13.75 -16.00 -23.08
C VAL A 415 -14.45 -15.66 -21.75
N ILE A 416 -14.79 -14.39 -21.50
CA ILE A 416 -15.51 -14.05 -20.26
C ILE A 416 -16.91 -14.70 -20.22
N SER A 417 -17.58 -14.82 -21.37
CA SER A 417 -18.89 -15.46 -21.47
C SER A 417 -18.83 -16.99 -21.29
N ASP A 418 -17.89 -17.65 -21.96
CA ASP A 418 -17.78 -19.11 -22.02
C ASP A 418 -17.22 -19.68 -20.71
N CYS A 419 -16.29 -18.96 -20.07
CA CYS A 419 -15.59 -19.46 -18.90
C CYS A 419 -16.34 -19.23 -17.59
N SER A 420 -17.49 -18.51 -17.62
CA SER A 420 -18.30 -18.15 -16.46
C SER A 420 -17.46 -17.64 -15.29
N ILE A 421 -16.86 -16.45 -15.42
CA ILE A 421 -16.08 -15.82 -14.33
C ILE A 421 -16.85 -15.75 -13.00
N SER A 422 -18.19 -15.75 -13.07
CA SER A 422 -19.14 -15.85 -11.96
C SER A 422 -19.01 -17.13 -11.10
N ASN A 423 -18.28 -18.15 -11.56
CA ASN A 423 -17.91 -19.32 -10.76
C ASN A 423 -17.08 -18.94 -9.51
N LEU A 424 -16.37 -17.82 -9.56
CA LEU A 424 -15.64 -17.24 -8.42
C LEU A 424 -16.60 -16.54 -7.43
N LYS A 425 -17.58 -17.25 -6.88
CA LYS A 425 -18.69 -16.68 -6.08
C LYS A 425 -18.23 -15.87 -4.85
N GLY A 426 -17.04 -16.16 -4.32
CA GLY A 426 -16.44 -15.46 -3.18
C GLY A 426 -15.75 -14.14 -3.50
N LEU A 427 -15.69 -13.75 -4.78
CA LEU A 427 -14.89 -12.62 -5.22
C LEU A 427 -15.47 -11.28 -4.74
N THR A 428 -14.67 -10.52 -3.99
CA THR A 428 -14.98 -9.15 -3.56
C THR A 428 -14.22 -8.11 -4.36
N THR A 429 -13.09 -8.48 -4.97
CA THR A 429 -12.27 -7.62 -5.81
C THR A 429 -11.92 -8.30 -7.12
N LEU A 430 -12.28 -7.67 -8.25
CA LEU A 430 -11.88 -8.09 -9.59
C LEU A 430 -11.16 -6.95 -10.30
N LYS A 431 -9.95 -7.20 -10.80
CA LYS A 431 -9.20 -6.26 -11.64
C LYS A 431 -8.70 -6.93 -12.91
N LEU A 432 -9.18 -6.47 -14.04
CA LEU A 432 -8.78 -6.95 -15.37
C LEU A 432 -8.20 -5.78 -16.16
N ASP A 433 -6.88 -5.69 -16.20
CA ASP A 433 -6.16 -4.60 -16.87
C ASP A 433 -5.55 -5.04 -18.21
N GLY A 434 -5.57 -4.15 -19.19
CA GLY A 434 -5.01 -4.42 -20.52
C GLY A 434 -5.68 -5.58 -21.27
N GLY A 435 -6.98 -5.81 -21.09
CA GLY A 435 -7.72 -6.84 -21.85
C GLY A 435 -8.29 -6.33 -23.17
N ARG A 436 -8.93 -7.22 -23.95
CA ARG A 436 -9.61 -6.89 -25.23
C ARG A 436 -11.14 -6.98 -25.14
N GLN A 437 -11.67 -7.24 -23.96
CA GLN A 437 -13.11 -7.23 -23.72
C GLN A 437 -13.74 -5.86 -24.03
N THR A 438 -14.96 -5.88 -24.56
CA THR A 438 -15.77 -4.70 -24.83
C THR A 438 -16.81 -4.52 -23.71
N TYR A 439 -17.75 -3.56 -23.87
CA TYR A 439 -18.83 -3.39 -22.89
C TYR A 439 -19.72 -4.63 -22.74
N ARG A 440 -19.72 -5.54 -23.73
CA ARG A 440 -20.56 -6.74 -23.73
C ARG A 440 -20.19 -7.71 -22.60
N CYS A 441 -18.91 -7.78 -22.21
CA CYS A 441 -18.49 -8.64 -21.10
C CYS A 441 -19.16 -8.30 -19.76
N LEU A 442 -19.59 -7.05 -19.56
CA LEU A 442 -20.18 -6.61 -18.29
C LEU A 442 -21.45 -7.38 -17.93
N HIS A 443 -22.20 -7.86 -18.92
CA HIS A 443 -23.37 -8.71 -18.71
C HIS A 443 -23.04 -10.06 -18.05
N ASN A 444 -21.80 -10.53 -18.18
CA ASN A 444 -21.33 -11.83 -17.69
C ASN A 444 -20.65 -11.71 -16.32
N ILE A 445 -20.38 -10.50 -15.84
CA ILE A 445 -19.84 -10.22 -14.51
C ILE A 445 -21.00 -10.19 -13.52
N LYS A 446 -21.24 -11.32 -12.85
CA LYS A 446 -22.35 -11.49 -11.91
C LYS A 446 -21.83 -12.07 -10.59
N PHE A 447 -21.72 -11.21 -9.58
CA PHE A 447 -21.22 -11.56 -8.26
C PHE A 447 -22.06 -10.90 -7.18
N SER A 448 -22.57 -11.68 -6.24
CA SER A 448 -23.35 -11.15 -5.12
C SER A 448 -22.51 -10.31 -4.15
N ASN A 449 -21.19 -10.53 -4.12
CA ASN A 449 -20.29 -10.01 -3.10
C ASN A 449 -19.23 -9.04 -3.66
N LEU A 450 -19.28 -8.68 -4.94
CA LEU A 450 -18.25 -7.86 -5.57
C LEU A 450 -18.36 -6.41 -5.10
N ILE A 451 -17.33 -5.94 -4.39
CA ILE A 451 -17.23 -4.59 -3.83
C ILE A 451 -16.46 -3.67 -4.77
N THR A 452 -15.38 -4.20 -5.37
CA THR A 452 -14.47 -3.44 -6.25
C THR A 452 -14.32 -4.11 -7.61
N LEU A 453 -14.62 -3.35 -8.67
CA LEU A 453 -14.36 -3.74 -10.05
C LEU A 453 -13.44 -2.73 -10.73
N TYR A 454 -12.35 -3.22 -11.30
CA TYR A 454 -11.53 -2.50 -12.27
C TYR A 454 -11.55 -3.27 -13.58
N ILE A 455 -11.90 -2.61 -14.68
CA ILE A 455 -11.89 -3.25 -15.99
C ILE A 455 -11.48 -2.28 -17.09
N HIS A 456 -10.63 -2.76 -17.98
CA HIS A 456 -10.34 -2.09 -19.23
C HIS A 456 -11.36 -2.54 -20.29
N ILE A 457 -12.08 -1.60 -20.90
CA ILE A 457 -13.02 -1.84 -22.00
C ILE A 457 -12.39 -1.32 -23.30
N ALA A 458 -12.21 -2.23 -24.25
CA ALA A 458 -11.76 -1.93 -25.60
C ALA A 458 -12.87 -1.21 -26.41
N PRO A 459 -12.51 -0.31 -27.33
CA PRO A 459 -13.47 0.40 -28.16
C PRO A 459 -14.14 -0.55 -29.15
N VAL A 460 -15.43 -0.31 -29.43
CA VAL A 460 -16.22 -1.09 -30.40
C VAL A 460 -16.34 -0.30 -31.69
N GLY A 461 -15.50 -0.63 -32.68
CA GLY A 461 -15.53 -0.03 -34.02
C GLY A 461 -15.23 1.48 -34.05
N LEU A 462 -15.50 2.12 -35.20
CA LEU A 462 -15.19 3.55 -35.45
C LEU A 462 -16.20 4.53 -34.84
N SER A 463 -17.39 4.09 -34.40
CA SER A 463 -18.44 4.98 -33.87
C SER A 463 -19.02 4.53 -32.53
N ILE A 464 -18.45 5.04 -31.43
CA ILE A 464 -18.96 4.81 -30.06
C ILE A 464 -20.41 5.31 -29.89
N LEU A 465 -20.81 6.36 -30.62
CA LEU A 465 -22.15 6.97 -30.53
C LEU A 465 -23.29 5.98 -30.84
N GLY A 466 -23.12 5.10 -31.84
CA GLY A 466 -24.11 4.07 -32.17
C GLY A 466 -24.23 2.95 -31.13
N HIS A 467 -23.28 2.85 -30.20
CA HIS A 467 -23.25 1.83 -29.15
C HIS A 467 -23.65 2.36 -27.77
N LEU A 468 -23.90 3.67 -27.60
CA LEU A 468 -24.23 4.27 -26.31
C LEU A 468 -25.41 3.58 -25.59
N PRO A 469 -26.56 3.30 -26.24
CA PRO A 469 -27.67 2.61 -25.56
C PRO A 469 -27.31 1.20 -25.10
N ALA A 470 -26.47 0.50 -25.88
CA ALA A 470 -26.01 -0.84 -25.54
C ALA A 470 -25.02 -0.80 -24.37
N ILE A 471 -24.10 0.17 -24.36
CA ILE A 471 -23.17 0.41 -23.25
C ILE A 471 -23.96 0.70 -21.97
N GLU A 472 -24.92 1.63 -22.01
CA GLU A 472 -25.75 2.00 -20.86
C GLU A 472 -26.50 0.79 -20.31
N LYS A 473 -27.10 -0.03 -21.19
CA LYS A 473 -27.77 -1.27 -20.80
C LYS A 473 -26.81 -2.26 -20.12
N SER A 474 -25.56 -2.36 -20.57
CA SER A 474 -24.54 -3.21 -19.94
C SER A 474 -24.16 -2.75 -18.54
N PHE A 475 -23.99 -1.44 -18.33
CA PHE A 475 -23.75 -0.88 -16.99
C PHE A 475 -24.94 -1.07 -16.05
N LYS A 476 -26.16 -0.84 -16.53
CA LYS A 476 -27.39 -1.14 -15.77
C LYS A 476 -27.46 -2.61 -15.36
N THR A 477 -27.13 -3.52 -16.27
CA THR A 477 -27.10 -4.96 -15.99
C THR A 477 -26.04 -5.29 -14.95
N LEU A 478 -24.84 -4.73 -15.08
CA LEU A 478 -23.75 -4.90 -14.12
C LEU A 478 -24.17 -4.45 -12.71
N ALA A 479 -24.74 -3.25 -12.58
CA ALA A 479 -25.21 -2.72 -11.30
C ALA A 479 -26.26 -3.63 -10.66
N SER A 480 -27.27 -4.06 -11.43
CA SER A 480 -28.31 -4.97 -10.94
C SER A 480 -27.79 -6.36 -10.54
N SER A 481 -26.74 -6.85 -11.20
CA SER A 481 -26.16 -8.17 -10.95
C SER A 481 -25.10 -8.18 -9.85
N ASN A 482 -24.67 -7.00 -9.38
CA ASN A 482 -23.61 -6.83 -8.38
C ASN A 482 -24.07 -5.81 -7.31
N PRO A 483 -25.04 -6.17 -6.45
CA PRO A 483 -25.77 -5.21 -5.61
C PRO A 483 -24.93 -4.52 -4.53
N VAL A 484 -23.73 -5.02 -4.22
CA VAL A 484 -22.82 -4.46 -3.21
C VAL A 484 -21.60 -3.75 -3.84
N LEU A 485 -21.58 -3.56 -5.15
CA LEU A 485 -20.52 -2.87 -5.86
C LEU A 485 -20.48 -1.40 -5.42
N SER A 486 -19.40 -0.98 -4.76
CA SER A 486 -19.22 0.39 -4.27
C SER A 486 -18.12 1.14 -5.03
N HIS A 487 -17.19 0.41 -5.63
CA HIS A 487 -16.05 0.97 -6.34
C HIS A 487 -15.96 0.40 -7.75
N LEU A 488 -16.27 1.23 -8.75
CA LEU A 488 -16.13 0.89 -10.16
C LEU A 488 -15.12 1.81 -10.84
N THR A 489 -14.11 1.21 -11.46
CA THR A 489 -13.18 1.92 -12.33
C THR A 489 -13.19 1.28 -13.71
N VAL A 490 -13.63 2.05 -14.71
CA VAL A 490 -13.56 1.64 -16.10
C VAL A 490 -12.58 2.52 -16.84
N PHE A 491 -11.66 1.87 -17.56
CA PHE A 491 -10.78 2.52 -18.52
C PHE A 491 -11.28 2.23 -19.92
N CYS A 492 -11.54 3.28 -20.71
CA CYS A 492 -11.81 3.14 -22.13
C CYS A 492 -10.61 3.69 -22.91
N VAL A 493 -9.95 2.85 -23.72
CA VAL A 493 -8.89 3.32 -24.63
C VAL A 493 -9.52 3.71 -25.95
N ASN A 494 -9.57 5.00 -26.24
CA ASN A 494 -9.92 5.49 -27.57
C ASN A 494 -8.65 5.52 -28.45
N SER A 495 -8.78 5.24 -29.75
CA SER A 495 -7.67 5.34 -30.72
C SER A 495 -7.08 6.75 -30.82
N ASN A 496 -7.82 7.76 -30.35
CA ASN A 496 -7.39 9.15 -30.25
C ASN A 496 -7.30 9.60 -28.78
N GLN A 497 -6.24 9.20 -28.06
CA GLN A 497 -5.66 9.78 -26.82
C GLN A 497 -6.56 10.22 -25.62
N ILE A 498 -7.88 10.06 -25.67
CA ILE A 498 -8.78 10.43 -24.56
C ILE A 498 -9.02 9.19 -23.72
N SER A 499 -8.39 9.15 -22.54
CA SER A 499 -8.72 8.17 -21.51
C SER A 499 -9.97 8.66 -20.75
N LEU A 500 -11.07 7.94 -20.93
CA LEU A 500 -12.26 8.14 -20.11
C LEU A 500 -12.09 7.31 -18.85
N LYS A 501 -11.78 7.98 -17.74
CA LYS A 501 -11.77 7.37 -16.41
C LYS A 501 -13.11 7.64 -15.76
N ILE A 502 -14.04 6.70 -15.89
CA ILE A 502 -15.31 6.78 -15.17
C ILE A 502 -15.05 6.19 -13.78
N ARG A 503 -14.99 7.06 -12.77
CA ARG A 503 -15.11 6.68 -11.36
C ARG A 503 -16.56 6.92 -10.97
N VAL A 504 -17.34 5.84 -10.92
CA VAL A 504 -18.67 5.90 -10.30
C VAL A 504 -18.46 5.70 -8.81
N TYR A 505 -18.59 6.77 -8.03
CA TYR A 505 -18.80 6.65 -6.59
C TYR A 505 -20.29 6.40 -6.38
N TYR A 506 -20.64 5.24 -5.80
CA TYR A 506 -22.00 4.99 -5.33
C TYR A 506 -22.26 5.77 -4.04
N ASP A 507 -22.32 7.10 -4.15
CA ASP A 507 -22.75 7.99 -3.08
C ASP A 507 -24.22 8.40 -3.30
N LEU A 508 -25.09 7.77 -2.49
CA LEU A 508 -26.29 8.34 -1.87
C LEU A 508 -27.14 9.31 -2.70
N LEU A 509 -28.12 8.76 -3.42
CA LEU A 509 -29.50 9.27 -3.40
C LEU A 509 -30.45 8.07 -3.36
N TYR A 510 -30.84 7.65 -2.15
CA TYR A 510 -32.06 6.86 -1.96
C TYR A 510 -33.23 7.83 -1.82
N HIS A 511 -33.86 8.14 -2.94
CA HIS A 511 -35.31 8.15 -3.01
C HIS A 511 -35.69 7.15 -4.10
N THR A 512 -36.33 6.05 -3.68
CA THR A 512 -37.25 5.19 -4.43
C THR A 512 -37.04 5.07 -5.95
N ASN A 513 -36.83 3.81 -6.37
CA ASN A 513 -36.77 3.26 -7.73
C ASN A 513 -35.39 3.23 -8.38
N ASN A 514 -35.02 2.01 -8.79
CA ASN A 514 -33.88 1.66 -9.61
C ASN A 514 -33.64 2.66 -10.74
N VAL A 515 -32.64 3.54 -10.60
CA VAL A 515 -32.06 4.27 -11.73
C VAL A 515 -30.55 4.31 -11.55
N CYS A 516 -29.88 3.59 -12.45
CA CYS A 516 -28.44 3.70 -12.70
C CYS A 516 -28.25 4.99 -13.52
N GLU A 517 -28.00 6.13 -12.88
CA GLU A 517 -27.46 7.31 -13.57
C GLU A 517 -25.93 7.18 -13.54
N VAL A 518 -25.40 6.60 -14.63
CA VAL A 518 -23.97 6.68 -14.92
C VAL A 518 -23.69 8.11 -15.36
N ASP A 519 -23.09 8.91 -14.50
CA ASP A 519 -22.52 10.20 -14.86
C ASP A 519 -21.39 9.98 -15.88
N LEU A 520 -21.78 9.96 -17.15
CA LEU A 520 -20.95 9.99 -18.36
C LEU A 520 -20.36 11.40 -18.56
N VAL A 521 -20.01 12.12 -17.49
CA VAL A 521 -19.92 13.58 -17.47
C VAL A 521 -18.59 14.15 -17.96
N ALA A 522 -17.50 13.39 -18.04
CA ALA A 522 -16.21 13.96 -18.46
C ALA A 522 -15.97 13.99 -19.99
N TYR A 523 -16.77 13.26 -20.78
CA TYR A 523 -16.66 13.26 -22.25
C TYR A 523 -17.84 13.94 -22.95
N LEU A 524 -19.03 13.94 -22.32
CA LEU A 524 -20.20 14.64 -22.86
C LEU A 524 -20.13 16.16 -22.67
N THR A 525 -19.44 16.67 -21.65
CA THR A 525 -19.33 18.12 -21.41
C THR A 525 -18.37 18.85 -22.36
N LYS A 526 -17.53 18.14 -23.13
CA LYS A 526 -16.48 18.77 -23.97
C LYS A 526 -16.74 18.72 -25.48
N HIS A 527 -17.76 17.99 -25.94
CA HIS A 527 -18.04 17.79 -27.37
C HIS A 527 -19.40 18.32 -27.83
N TRP A 528 -20.06 19.15 -27.03
CA TRP A 528 -21.23 19.95 -27.44
C TRP A 528 -20.89 21.44 -27.45
N THR A 529 -20.06 21.83 -28.41
CA THR A 529 -20.02 23.21 -28.94
C THR A 529 -19.77 23.13 -30.45
N PHE A 530 -20.36 24.09 -31.15
CA PHE A 530 -20.59 24.21 -32.61
C PHE A 530 -21.87 23.49 -33.06
N SER A 531 -23.02 24.15 -32.94
CA SER A 531 -23.49 25.28 -33.76
C SER A 531 -23.68 24.90 -35.22
N ASN A 532 -24.85 25.27 -35.73
CA ASN A 532 -25.14 25.79 -37.07
C ASN A 532 -26.54 25.29 -37.46
N HIS A 533 -27.45 26.11 -37.92
CA HIS A 533 -27.52 27.54 -38.12
C HIS A 533 -28.93 27.75 -38.69
N SER A 534 -29.45 28.97 -38.62
CA SER A 534 -30.00 29.53 -39.85
C SER A 534 -28.90 29.56 -40.91
#